data_AF-A0A534YNN0-F1
#
_entry.id   AF-A0A534YNN0-F1
#
_cell.length_a   1.000
_cell.length_b   1.000
_cell.length_c   1.000
_cell.angle_alpha   90.00
_cell.angle_beta   90.00
_cell.angle_gamma   90.00
#
_symmetry.space_group_name_H-M   'P 1'
#
loop_
_entity.id
_entity.type
_entity.pdbx_description
1 polymer ?
#
loop_
_entity_poly.entity_id
_entity_poly.type
_entity_poly.pdbx_seq_one_letter_code
_entity_poly.pdbx_strand_id
1 'polypeptide(L)'
;MRALVIGLVLAHGVATAAQAKGKPAKPPAKPAAQPAHPPLCSGDYADALPPEKASSILDTAKQPFVFAIRNTATYEHVYYGRDGKLRRAYLRSLVHGTGFGYRIVNGETQLVTNEHVASQPDVTDDEHPVEGVPTGSKKVREQLKIVRDETDDYEPGHIVLAKVLSDPQADIAVLKARKQLGVMPYRIGRSSALRSGNLVQVRGFPLGAFQALNTGKVVNPMTLDTERGWNHADFMVDALLAAGNSGSPVFAVSCRSAEPELVGVYHAGYTDAAALNAVVAIDQLREELDTLKVPKRDPGLHNDITAQDRDRLVKQLSVEPTRSLTFPFGGRFVVVALADPQAIRFSILDDDYPLSTRESMALVDRGQNGFGTLDSVVVPVDGQSTEAPVHVLEGDVREHFDKLYESLWRQVLGVADYRMRLAKGKLSADAFADAQAARARLRKRTPEQKEILNICAFEADRANFGAARAVAAPGGAPVTAAEMGGGR
;
A
#
# COMPACT_ATOMS: atom_id res chain seq x y z
N MET A 1 -27.74 -8.66 70.53
CA MET A 1 -28.71 -8.80 71.63
C MET A 1 -30.03 -8.20 71.16
N ARG A 2 -31.04 -9.04 70.86
CA ARG A 2 -32.35 -9.14 71.58
C ARG A 2 -33.01 -7.75 71.80
N ALA A 3 -34.23 -7.44 71.37
CA ALA A 3 -35.39 -8.28 71.13
C ALA A 3 -36.48 -7.62 70.24
N LEU A 4 -37.28 -8.53 69.69
CA LEU A 4 -38.58 -8.45 69.00
C LEU A 4 -39.67 -7.73 69.83
N VAL A 5 -40.62 -7.02 69.18
CA VAL A 5 -42.06 -7.04 69.55
C VAL A 5 -42.92 -6.90 68.29
N ILE A 6 -43.85 -7.85 68.14
CA ILE A 6 -44.92 -8.00 67.15
C ILE A 6 -46.20 -7.34 67.70
N GLY A 7 -47.07 -6.82 66.82
CA GLY A 7 -48.43 -6.41 67.22
C GLY A 7 -49.37 -6.20 66.03
N LEU A 8 -50.04 -7.29 65.64
CA LEU A 8 -51.12 -7.37 64.65
C LEU A 8 -52.45 -6.89 65.27
N VAL A 9 -53.24 -6.05 64.59
CA VAL A 9 -54.69 -5.91 64.87
C VAL A 9 -55.48 -5.87 63.57
N LEU A 10 -56.30 -6.91 63.40
CA LEU A 10 -57.40 -7.04 62.46
C LEU A 10 -58.61 -6.20 62.92
N ALA A 11 -59.30 -5.53 62.00
CA ALA A 11 -60.68 -5.11 62.20
C ALA A 11 -61.51 -5.42 60.95
N HIS A 12 -62.52 -6.26 61.17
CA HIS A 12 -63.54 -6.66 60.20
C HIS A 12 -64.59 -5.55 60.05
N GLY A 13 -65.00 -5.28 58.81
CA GLY A 13 -66.23 -4.54 58.50
C GLY A 13 -66.97 -5.23 57.37
N VAL A 14 -68.12 -5.83 57.68
CA VAL A 14 -68.99 -6.54 56.74
C VAL A 14 -70.21 -5.67 56.39
N ALA A 15 -70.53 -5.69 55.09
CA ALA A 15 -71.81 -5.40 54.42
C ALA A 15 -72.30 -3.95 54.28
N THR A 16 -72.53 -3.55 53.04
CA THR A 16 -73.88 -3.57 52.45
C THR A 16 -73.81 -3.50 50.92
N ALA A 17 -74.47 -4.45 50.27
CA ALA A 17 -74.61 -4.53 48.84
C ALA A 17 -75.84 -3.72 48.40
N ALA A 18 -75.63 -2.73 47.52
CA ALA A 18 -76.69 -2.14 46.71
C ALA A 18 -76.38 -2.44 45.24
N GLN A 19 -77.26 -3.22 44.62
CA GLN A 19 -77.21 -3.56 43.20
C GLN A 19 -77.52 -2.32 42.36
N ALA A 20 -76.53 -1.83 41.62
CA ALA A 20 -76.75 -0.95 40.47
C ALA A 20 -76.39 -1.72 39.19
N LYS A 21 -77.42 -2.11 38.43
CA LYS A 21 -77.27 -2.63 37.07
C LYS A 21 -76.94 -1.48 36.12
N GLY A 22 -75.87 -1.63 35.34
CA GLY A 22 -75.83 -1.13 33.96
C GLY A 22 -74.73 -0.12 33.62
N LYS A 23 -73.55 -0.64 33.25
CA LYS A 23 -72.81 -0.28 32.02
C LYS A 23 -71.63 -1.25 31.85
N PRO A 24 -71.43 -1.91 30.69
CA PRO A 24 -70.27 -2.75 30.49
C PRO A 24 -69.01 -1.86 30.51
N ALA A 25 -68.10 -2.17 31.45
CA ALA A 25 -66.79 -1.56 31.52
C ALA A 25 -66.00 -1.91 30.25
N LYS A 26 -65.52 -0.87 29.57
CA LYS A 26 -64.57 -0.99 28.46
C LYS A 26 -63.34 -1.75 29.00
N PRO A 27 -62.83 -2.80 28.33
CA PRO A 27 -61.63 -3.50 28.77
C PRO A 27 -60.49 -2.47 28.91
N PRO A 28 -59.60 -2.61 29.91
CA PRO A 28 -58.49 -1.70 30.10
C PRO A 28 -57.72 -1.62 28.79
N ALA A 29 -57.56 -0.40 28.28
CA ALA A 29 -56.77 -0.16 27.09
C ALA A 29 -55.40 -0.81 27.30
N LYS A 30 -55.06 -1.77 26.44
CA LYS A 30 -53.68 -2.29 26.34
C LYS A 30 -52.77 -1.05 26.31
N PRO A 31 -51.69 -1.03 27.10
CA PRO A 31 -50.67 0.01 26.97
C PRO A 31 -50.33 0.10 25.49
N ALA A 32 -50.48 1.30 24.92
CA ALA A 32 -50.10 1.54 23.54
C ALA A 32 -48.66 1.04 23.39
N ALA A 33 -48.46 0.08 22.49
CA ALA A 33 -47.13 -0.42 22.17
C ALA A 33 -46.29 0.82 21.83
N GLN A 34 -45.22 1.02 22.61
CA GLN A 34 -44.22 2.02 22.27
C GLN A 34 -43.82 1.79 20.80
N PRO A 35 -43.67 2.84 19.99
CA PRO A 35 -43.22 2.69 18.62
C PRO A 35 -41.94 1.86 18.66
N ALA A 36 -41.96 0.69 18.01
CA ALA A 36 -40.75 -0.11 17.85
C ALA A 36 -39.73 0.80 17.17
N HIS A 37 -38.67 1.18 17.89
CA HIS A 37 -37.57 1.91 17.30
C HIS A 37 -37.13 1.13 16.05
N PRO A 38 -36.92 1.80 14.90
CA PRO A 38 -36.37 1.12 13.74
C PRO A 38 -35.09 0.40 14.19
N PRO A 39 -34.84 -0.84 13.72
CA PRO A 39 -33.63 -1.54 14.09
C PRO A 39 -32.46 -0.63 13.75
N LEU A 40 -31.66 -0.26 14.76
CA LEU A 40 -30.47 0.61 14.64
C LEU A 40 -29.41 0.05 13.66
N CYS A 41 -29.67 -1.13 13.13
CA CYS A 41 -28.74 -2.06 12.53
C CYS A 41 -29.43 -2.82 11.41
N SER A 42 -28.97 -2.62 10.18
CA SER A 42 -29.25 -3.51 9.05
C SER A 42 -28.36 -4.77 9.01
N GLY A 43 -27.47 -4.95 10.00
CA GLY A 43 -26.52 -6.07 10.09
C GLY A 43 -25.59 -5.93 11.30
N ASP A 44 -24.32 -6.34 11.17
CA ASP A 44 -23.39 -6.48 12.32
C ASP A 44 -23.01 -5.15 13.01
N TYR A 45 -22.93 -4.07 12.24
CA TYR A 45 -22.61 -2.72 12.72
C TYR A 45 -23.76 -1.75 12.49
N ALA A 46 -23.85 -0.75 13.37
CA ALA A 46 -24.94 0.21 13.41
C ALA A 46 -24.85 1.22 12.27
N ASP A 47 -26.00 1.58 11.69
CA ASP A 47 -26.11 2.59 10.64
C ASP A 47 -26.30 4.01 11.20
N ALA A 48 -26.75 4.08 12.46
CA ALA A 48 -26.91 5.30 13.22
C ALA A 48 -26.80 5.00 14.73
N LEU A 49 -26.32 5.98 15.49
CA LEU A 49 -26.39 5.97 16.95
C LEU A 49 -27.44 6.98 17.42
N PRO A 50 -28.32 6.60 18.36
CA PRO A 50 -29.08 7.58 19.11
C PRO A 50 -28.11 8.52 19.83
N PRO A 51 -28.36 9.85 19.85
CA PRO A 51 -27.49 10.82 20.51
C PRO A 51 -27.14 10.47 21.97
N GLU A 52 -28.08 9.87 22.70
CA GLU A 52 -27.92 9.42 24.09
C GLU A 52 -26.87 8.31 24.26
N LYS A 53 -26.70 7.44 23.26
CA LYS A 53 -25.69 6.36 23.28
C LYS A 53 -24.35 6.84 22.72
N ALA A 54 -24.38 7.82 21.84
CA ALA A 54 -23.17 8.39 21.26
C ALA A 54 -22.26 8.91 22.38
N SER A 55 -22.75 9.81 23.24
CA SER A 55 -21.96 10.43 24.32
C SER A 55 -21.38 9.44 25.33
N SER A 56 -22.16 8.43 25.76
CA SER A 56 -21.68 7.40 26.70
C SER A 56 -20.51 6.57 26.15
N ILE A 57 -20.47 6.38 24.83
CA ILE A 57 -19.37 5.71 24.12
C ILE A 57 -18.14 6.63 24.01
N LEU A 58 -18.34 7.95 24.01
CA LEU A 58 -17.25 8.93 23.90
C LEU A 58 -16.42 9.00 25.19
N ASP A 59 -17.09 9.00 26.34
CA ASP A 59 -16.50 9.26 27.67
C ASP A 59 -15.92 8.03 28.39
N THR A 60 -16.12 6.82 27.87
CA THR A 60 -15.82 5.57 28.62
C THR A 60 -14.33 5.27 28.87
N ALA A 61 -13.40 5.96 28.20
CA ALA A 61 -11.98 5.72 28.40
C ALA A 61 -11.44 6.58 29.55
N LYS A 62 -11.34 5.98 30.76
CA LYS A 62 -10.77 6.63 31.96
C LYS A 62 -9.32 7.10 31.79
N GLN A 63 -8.59 6.55 30.82
CA GLN A 63 -7.23 6.94 30.46
C GLN A 63 -7.13 7.16 28.95
N PRO A 64 -6.38 8.18 28.48
CA PRO A 64 -6.14 8.39 27.06
C PRO A 64 -5.35 7.21 26.51
N PHE A 65 -5.83 6.66 25.38
CA PHE A 65 -5.18 5.56 24.67
C PHE A 65 -4.79 5.95 23.23
N VAL A 66 -5.11 7.18 22.81
CA VAL A 66 -4.72 7.77 21.52
C VAL A 66 -3.73 8.90 21.82
N PHE A 67 -2.67 8.98 21.03
CA PHE A 67 -1.51 9.81 21.31
C PHE A 67 -1.04 10.54 20.04
N ALA A 68 -0.59 11.79 20.18
CA ALA A 68 0.09 12.51 19.12
C ALA A 68 1.51 11.94 18.94
N ILE A 69 1.81 11.45 17.75
CA ILE A 69 3.13 10.95 17.38
C ILE A 69 3.85 12.03 16.57
N ARG A 70 5.10 12.32 16.95
CA ARG A 70 6.01 13.16 16.18
C ARG A 70 7.19 12.33 15.71
N ASN A 71 7.41 12.29 14.41
CA ASN A 71 8.62 11.76 13.79
C ASN A 71 9.51 12.93 13.35
N THR A 72 10.70 13.02 13.96
CA THR A 72 11.72 13.99 13.59
C THR A 72 12.86 13.28 12.87
N ALA A 73 13.05 13.60 11.59
CA ALA A 73 14.18 13.14 10.80
C ALA A 73 15.18 14.27 10.54
N THR A 74 16.48 13.96 10.54
CA THR A 74 17.55 14.87 10.13
C THR A 74 18.24 14.28 8.91
N TYR A 75 18.37 15.08 7.87
CA TYR A 75 18.99 14.74 6.60
C TYR A 75 20.29 15.49 6.41
N GLU A 76 21.32 14.81 5.93
CA GLU A 76 22.55 15.39 5.40
C GLU A 76 22.39 15.59 3.89
N HIS A 77 22.50 16.84 3.45
CA HIS A 77 22.52 17.21 2.04
C HIS A 77 23.92 17.69 1.66
N VAL A 78 24.51 17.04 0.66
CA VAL A 78 25.84 17.38 0.15
C VAL A 78 25.69 18.17 -1.14
N TYR A 79 26.31 19.35 -1.23
CA TYR A 79 26.21 20.24 -2.39
C TYR A 79 27.51 20.97 -2.67
N TYR A 80 27.70 21.43 -3.90
CA TYR A 80 28.84 22.28 -4.28
C TYR A 80 28.51 23.75 -4.05
N GLY A 81 29.37 24.46 -3.31
CA GLY A 81 29.29 25.91 -3.18
C GLY A 81 29.63 26.61 -4.49
N ARG A 82 29.35 27.93 -4.56
CA ARG A 82 29.73 28.77 -5.72
C ARG A 82 31.25 28.78 -5.99
N ASP A 83 32.04 28.41 -4.99
CA ASP A 83 33.49 28.25 -5.02
C ASP A 83 33.94 26.84 -5.47
N GLY A 84 33.03 25.97 -5.87
CA GLY A 84 33.31 24.57 -6.25
C GLY A 84 33.69 23.67 -5.07
N LYS A 85 33.60 24.16 -3.82
CA LYS A 85 33.91 23.35 -2.63
C LYS A 85 32.69 22.56 -2.20
N LEU A 86 32.93 21.31 -1.81
CA LEU A 86 31.90 20.44 -1.23
C LEU A 86 31.46 20.98 0.14
N ARG A 87 30.16 21.14 0.34
CA ARG A 87 29.53 21.59 1.58
C ARG A 87 28.45 20.60 2.02
N ARG A 88 28.14 20.65 3.31
CA ARG A 88 27.12 19.81 3.95
C ARG A 88 26.11 20.72 4.64
N ALA A 89 24.83 20.44 4.44
CA ALA A 89 23.73 21.05 5.18
C ALA A 89 22.98 19.96 5.95
N TYR A 90 22.55 20.27 7.17
CA TYR A 90 21.69 19.39 7.95
C TYR A 90 20.29 19.99 8.00
N LEU A 91 19.33 19.25 7.46
CA LEU A 91 17.94 19.68 7.31
C LEU A 91 17.06 18.82 8.20
N ARG A 92 16.11 19.44 8.89
CA ARG A 92 15.20 18.75 9.80
C ARG A 92 13.81 18.70 9.18
N SER A 93 13.25 17.49 9.13
CA SER A 93 11.87 17.23 8.72
C SER A 93 11.04 16.79 9.93
N LEU A 94 9.79 17.23 9.98
CA LEU A 94 8.82 16.92 11.03
C LEU A 94 7.57 16.32 10.40
N VAL A 95 7.19 15.13 10.86
CA VAL A 95 5.92 14.50 10.51
C VAL A 95 5.11 14.31 11.79
N HIS A 96 3.88 14.77 11.76
CA HIS A 96 2.90 14.56 12.83
C HIS A 96 1.88 13.51 12.40
N GLY A 97 1.52 12.65 13.34
CA GLY A 97 0.51 11.63 13.14
C GLY A 97 -0.15 11.26 14.46
N THR A 98 -0.96 10.23 14.39
CA THR A 98 -1.67 9.64 15.52
C THR A 98 -1.18 8.21 15.73
N GLY A 99 -1.13 7.76 16.97
CA GLY A 99 -1.12 6.33 17.25
C GLY A 99 -1.93 5.99 18.48
N PHE A 100 -2.22 4.71 18.66
CA PHE A 100 -3.03 4.25 19.78
C PHE A 100 -2.44 3.01 20.44
N GLY A 101 -2.48 2.98 21.77
CA GLY A 101 -2.06 1.81 22.55
C GLY A 101 -3.08 0.69 22.38
N TYR A 102 -2.63 -0.53 22.03
CA TYR A 102 -3.53 -1.67 21.84
C TYR A 102 -3.25 -2.84 22.78
N ARG A 103 -2.02 -2.97 23.29
CA ARG A 103 -1.68 -3.96 24.33
C ARG A 103 -0.46 -3.56 25.15
N ILE A 104 -0.33 -4.17 26.33
CA ILE A 104 0.84 -4.09 27.19
C ILE A 104 1.55 -5.45 27.15
N VAL A 105 2.85 -5.45 26.89
CA VAL A 105 3.69 -6.65 26.88
C VAL A 105 4.94 -6.36 27.70
N ASN A 106 5.24 -7.19 28.69
CA ASN A 106 6.42 -7.04 29.57
C ASN A 106 6.53 -5.65 30.23
N GLY A 107 5.39 -5.03 30.56
CA GLY A 107 5.34 -3.68 31.14
C GLY A 107 5.61 -2.53 30.16
N GLU A 108 5.79 -2.83 28.87
CA GLU A 108 5.92 -1.87 27.78
C GLU A 108 4.60 -1.77 27.02
N THR A 109 4.24 -0.56 26.58
CA THR A 109 3.03 -0.38 25.77
C THR A 109 3.37 -0.51 24.30
N GLN A 110 2.59 -1.29 23.57
CA GLN A 110 2.65 -1.36 22.12
C GLN A 110 1.58 -0.47 21.51
N LEU A 111 1.99 0.36 20.55
CA LEU A 111 1.15 1.32 19.85
C LEU A 111 1.08 0.97 18.37
N VAL A 112 -0.08 1.17 17.76
CA VAL A 112 -0.25 1.09 16.30
C VAL A 112 -0.28 2.50 15.72
N THR A 113 0.35 2.68 14.57
CA THR A 113 0.27 3.87 13.73
C THR A 113 0.51 3.48 12.27
N ASN A 114 0.51 4.43 11.35
CA ASN A 114 0.90 4.13 9.97
C ASN A 114 2.41 4.08 9.78
N GLU A 115 2.83 3.37 8.74
CA GLU A 115 4.24 3.24 8.39
C GLU A 115 4.81 4.58 7.95
N HIS A 116 4.10 5.34 7.11
CA HIS A 116 4.54 6.66 6.66
C HIS A 116 4.60 7.73 7.78
N VAL A 117 3.98 7.47 8.94
CA VAL A 117 4.15 8.30 10.15
C VAL A 117 5.42 7.87 10.90
N ALA A 118 5.64 6.56 11.01
CA ALA A 118 6.74 5.96 11.76
C ALA A 118 8.09 5.93 11.02
N SER A 119 8.08 6.18 9.71
CA SER A 119 9.26 6.11 8.85
C SER A 119 9.29 7.27 7.88
N GLN A 120 10.47 7.85 7.69
CA GLN A 120 10.79 8.71 6.54
C GLN A 120 11.85 8.03 5.65
N PRO A 121 11.96 8.35 4.36
CA PRO A 121 12.87 7.67 3.45
C PRO A 121 14.34 7.84 3.85
N ASP A 122 15.17 6.82 3.63
CA ASP A 122 16.60 6.86 3.97
C ASP A 122 17.40 7.78 3.05
N VAL A 123 16.96 7.92 1.80
CA VAL A 123 17.45 8.91 0.83
C VAL A 123 16.24 9.55 0.17
N THR A 124 16.29 10.86 -0.01
CA THR A 124 15.26 11.60 -0.74
C THR A 124 15.50 11.48 -2.23
N ASP A 125 14.46 11.17 -2.99
CA ASP A 125 14.47 11.10 -4.45
C ASP A 125 13.14 11.62 -5.00
N ASP A 126 12.98 11.58 -6.32
CA ASP A 126 11.76 12.09 -6.97
C ASP A 126 10.52 11.21 -6.67
N GLU A 127 10.72 9.94 -6.27
CA GLU A 127 9.65 9.03 -5.87
C GLU A 127 9.31 9.15 -4.37
N HIS A 128 10.30 9.53 -3.55
CA HIS A 128 10.22 9.64 -2.09
C HIS A 128 10.62 11.05 -1.62
N PRO A 129 9.87 12.09 -2.00
CA PRO A 129 10.17 13.45 -1.58
C PRO A 129 9.89 13.64 -0.09
N VAL A 130 10.67 14.52 0.55
CA VAL A 130 10.41 15.00 1.90
C VAL A 130 10.30 16.51 1.86
N GLU A 131 9.21 17.05 2.41
CA GLU A 131 8.95 18.49 2.38
C GLU A 131 10.10 19.28 2.99
N GLY A 132 10.60 20.28 2.25
CA GLY A 132 11.71 21.13 2.69
C GLY A 132 13.10 20.46 2.64
N VAL A 133 13.22 19.23 2.13
CA VAL A 133 14.49 18.51 1.99
C VAL A 133 14.78 18.25 0.50
N PRO A 134 15.91 18.72 -0.06
CA PRO A 134 16.26 18.50 -1.45
C PRO A 134 16.50 17.02 -1.78
N THR A 135 16.18 16.62 -3.02
CA THR A 135 16.55 15.31 -3.61
C THR A 135 18.06 15.03 -3.43
N GLY A 136 18.39 13.77 -3.18
CA GLY A 136 19.76 13.29 -2.93
C GLY A 136 20.23 13.48 -1.48
N SER A 137 19.37 13.95 -0.57
CA SER A 137 19.71 14.06 0.85
C SER A 137 19.56 12.74 1.57
N LYS A 138 20.54 12.39 2.41
CA LYS A 138 20.58 11.13 3.18
C LYS A 138 20.10 11.34 4.62
N LYS A 139 19.18 10.51 5.10
CA LYS A 139 18.74 10.50 6.50
C LYS A 139 19.88 10.03 7.39
N VAL A 140 20.25 10.86 8.37
CA VAL A 140 21.34 10.57 9.33
C VAL A 140 20.83 10.31 10.74
N ARG A 141 19.60 10.74 11.04
CA ARG A 141 18.96 10.54 12.35
C ARG A 141 17.45 10.54 12.21
N GLU A 142 16.79 9.69 12.98
CA GLU A 142 15.32 9.63 13.08
C GLU A 142 14.92 9.42 14.55
N GLN A 143 13.88 10.11 15.01
CA GLN A 143 13.36 9.99 16.37
C GLN A 143 11.84 10.00 16.38
N LEU A 144 11.25 8.97 16.98
CA LEU A 144 9.81 8.87 17.22
C LEU A 144 9.49 9.18 18.68
N LYS A 145 8.52 10.06 18.91
CA LYS A 145 8.08 10.45 20.24
C LYS A 145 6.57 10.60 20.32
N ILE A 146 6.02 10.34 21.51
CA ILE A 146 4.72 10.88 21.90
C ILE A 146 4.96 12.29 22.45
N VAL A 147 4.17 13.24 21.95
CA VAL A 147 4.16 14.64 22.37
C VAL A 147 2.76 15.02 22.84
N ARG A 148 2.61 16.15 23.54
CA ARG A 148 1.28 16.66 23.92
C ARG A 148 0.51 17.20 22.72
N ASP A 149 1.18 18.00 21.91
CA ASP A 149 0.64 18.67 20.73
C ASP A 149 1.76 19.04 19.73
N GLU A 150 1.43 19.71 18.62
CA GLU A 150 2.40 20.12 17.58
C GLU A 150 3.41 21.17 18.06
N THR A 151 3.05 21.96 19.07
CA THR A 151 3.87 23.04 19.64
C THR A 151 4.70 22.59 20.85
N ASP A 152 4.52 21.35 21.30
CA ASP A 152 5.22 20.80 22.46
C ASP A 152 6.71 20.58 22.16
N ASP A 153 7.54 21.48 22.64
CA ASP A 153 9.00 21.36 22.57
C ASP A 153 9.62 21.01 23.93
N TYR A 154 8.80 20.68 24.94
CA TYR A 154 9.26 20.33 26.28
C TYR A 154 9.71 18.86 26.35
N GLU A 155 10.94 18.63 25.89
CA GLU A 155 11.57 17.30 25.80
C GLU A 155 11.44 16.38 27.02
N PRO A 156 11.54 16.85 28.29
CA PRO A 156 11.34 15.98 29.45
C PRO A 156 9.94 15.36 29.56
N GLY A 157 8.92 15.97 28.95
CA GLY A 157 7.56 15.44 28.88
C GLY A 157 7.34 14.41 27.77
N HIS A 158 8.25 14.34 26.79
CA HIS A 158 8.11 13.45 25.65
C HIS A 158 8.36 11.98 26.01
N ILE A 159 7.65 11.06 25.35
CA ILE A 159 7.87 9.63 25.52
C ILE A 159 8.50 9.08 24.25
N VAL A 160 9.74 8.64 24.34
CA VAL A 160 10.47 8.05 23.20
C VAL A 160 9.83 6.71 22.81
N LEU A 161 9.65 6.53 21.51
CA LEU A 161 9.10 5.34 20.89
C LEU A 161 10.20 4.60 20.13
N ALA A 162 10.15 3.26 20.17
CA ALA A 162 10.97 2.39 19.35
C ALA A 162 10.10 1.63 18.36
N LYS A 163 10.53 1.50 17.12
CA LYS A 163 9.85 0.68 16.11
C LYS A 163 10.05 -0.80 16.42
N VAL A 164 8.98 -1.59 16.37
CA VAL A 164 9.00 -3.04 16.60
C VAL A 164 8.58 -3.81 15.35
N LEU A 165 7.64 -3.26 14.59
CA LEU A 165 7.26 -3.74 13.27
C LEU A 165 7.08 -2.55 12.33
N SER A 166 7.53 -2.70 11.08
CA SER A 166 7.32 -1.77 9.98
C SER A 166 6.85 -2.60 8.80
N ASP A 167 5.69 -2.26 8.25
CA ASP A 167 5.13 -2.91 7.08
C ASP A 167 4.70 -1.86 6.07
N PRO A 168 5.60 -1.48 5.14
CA PRO A 168 5.31 -0.45 4.15
C PRO A 168 4.15 -0.83 3.22
N GLN A 169 3.96 -2.13 2.94
CA GLN A 169 2.89 -2.56 2.04
C GLN A 169 1.49 -2.40 2.68
N ALA A 170 1.38 -2.52 4.00
CA ALA A 170 0.13 -2.28 4.74
C ALA A 170 -0.06 -0.82 5.11
N ASP A 171 1.02 -0.05 4.99
CA ASP A 171 1.16 1.24 5.64
C ASP A 171 0.90 1.16 7.16
N ILE A 172 1.44 0.14 7.84
CA ILE A 172 1.28 -0.05 9.29
C ILE A 172 2.64 -0.20 9.97
N ALA A 173 2.75 0.40 11.15
CA ALA A 173 3.86 0.21 12.06
C ALA A 173 3.38 -0.08 13.49
N VAL A 174 4.11 -0.94 14.18
CA VAL A 174 3.96 -1.14 15.62
C VAL A 174 5.14 -0.52 16.33
N LEU A 175 4.83 0.39 17.25
CA LEU A 175 5.79 1.10 18.09
C LEU A 175 5.72 0.61 19.53
N LYS A 176 6.76 0.91 20.29
CA LYS A 176 6.91 0.53 21.69
C LYS A 176 7.32 1.71 22.54
N ALA A 177 6.56 1.94 23.61
CA ALA A 177 6.92 2.85 24.69
C ALA A 177 7.40 2.05 25.91
N ARG A 178 8.54 2.44 26.48
CA ARG A 178 9.06 1.87 27.74
C ARG A 178 8.34 2.44 28.98
N LYS A 179 7.02 2.58 28.87
CA LYS A 179 6.11 3.10 29.90
C LYS A 179 4.75 2.45 29.69
N GLN A 180 4.03 2.19 30.78
CA GLN A 180 2.63 1.78 30.71
C GLN A 180 1.77 3.01 30.42
N LEU A 181 1.10 2.99 29.26
CA LEU A 181 0.16 4.01 28.81
C LEU A 181 -1.24 3.39 28.71
N GLY A 182 -2.25 4.23 28.52
CA GLY A 182 -3.60 3.73 28.27
C GLY A 182 -3.63 2.88 27.00
N VAL A 183 -4.31 1.74 27.09
CA VAL A 183 -4.63 0.89 25.94
C VAL A 183 -6.11 0.99 25.61
N MET A 184 -6.43 0.83 24.34
CA MET A 184 -7.77 0.82 23.83
C MET A 184 -8.62 -0.20 24.61
N PRO A 185 -9.73 0.23 25.24
CA PRO A 185 -10.57 -0.66 26.04
C PRO A 185 -11.52 -1.53 25.21
N TYR A 186 -11.48 -1.36 23.88
CA TYR A 186 -12.42 -1.94 22.93
C TYR A 186 -11.85 -3.19 22.27
N ARG A 187 -12.73 -4.01 21.69
CA ARG A 187 -12.33 -5.23 20.98
C ARG A 187 -11.90 -4.91 19.55
N ILE A 188 -11.14 -5.81 18.95
CA ILE A 188 -10.86 -5.81 17.52
C ILE A 188 -12.06 -6.42 16.78
N GLY A 189 -12.74 -5.59 16.00
CA GLY A 189 -13.91 -5.91 15.18
C GLY A 189 -13.54 -6.49 13.81
N ARG A 190 -14.53 -6.63 12.93
CA ARG A 190 -14.40 -7.24 11.61
C ARG A 190 -14.68 -6.23 10.52
N SER A 191 -13.65 -5.75 9.82
CA SER A 191 -13.83 -4.87 8.67
C SER A 191 -14.66 -5.53 7.56
N SER A 192 -14.52 -6.84 7.37
CA SER A 192 -15.30 -7.61 6.39
C SER A 192 -16.83 -7.61 6.62
N ALA A 193 -17.29 -7.23 7.82
CA ALA A 193 -18.72 -7.11 8.13
C ALA A 193 -19.28 -5.69 7.95
N LEU A 194 -18.43 -4.73 7.56
CA LEU A 194 -18.85 -3.36 7.24
C LEU A 194 -19.70 -3.32 5.96
N ARG A 195 -20.65 -2.40 5.93
CA ARG A 195 -21.47 -2.05 4.78
C ARG A 195 -21.48 -0.55 4.58
N SER A 196 -21.69 -0.12 3.35
CA SER A 196 -21.98 1.30 3.06
C SER A 196 -23.11 1.79 3.96
N GLY A 197 -22.92 2.96 4.55
CA GLY A 197 -23.84 3.58 5.50
C GLY A 197 -23.59 3.26 6.97
N ASN A 198 -22.77 2.24 7.30
CA ASN A 198 -22.39 1.97 8.69
C ASN A 198 -21.67 3.17 9.30
N LEU A 199 -22.04 3.51 10.53
CA LEU A 199 -21.44 4.61 11.27
C LEU A 199 -20.03 4.23 11.73
N VAL A 200 -19.09 5.15 11.50
CA VAL A 200 -17.72 5.06 12.01
C VAL A 200 -17.36 6.25 12.87
N GLN A 201 -16.43 6.02 13.79
CA GLN A 201 -15.84 7.03 14.66
C GLN A 201 -14.32 6.95 14.56
N VAL A 202 -13.66 8.09 14.40
CA VAL A 202 -12.21 8.20 14.28
C VAL A 202 -11.72 9.09 15.41
N ARG A 203 -10.71 8.62 16.15
CA ARG A 203 -10.09 9.40 17.23
C ARG A 203 -8.65 9.71 16.84
N GLY A 204 -8.29 10.98 16.76
CA GLY A 204 -7.00 11.37 16.21
C GLY A 204 -6.46 12.69 16.71
N PHE A 205 -5.32 13.09 16.16
CA PHE A 205 -4.68 14.38 16.38
C PHE A 205 -4.53 15.11 15.04
N PRO A 206 -5.59 15.77 14.52
CA PRO A 206 -5.47 16.61 13.35
C PRO A 206 -4.34 17.64 13.54
N LEU A 207 -3.44 17.69 12.56
CA LEU A 207 -2.21 18.48 12.52
C LEU A 207 -1.24 18.20 13.69
N GLY A 208 -1.53 17.23 14.55
CA GLY A 208 -0.85 17.08 15.83
C GLY A 208 -1.31 18.06 16.90
N ALA A 209 -2.29 18.94 16.65
CA ALA A 209 -2.59 20.09 17.49
C ALA A 209 -3.42 19.75 18.75
N PHE A 210 -4.44 18.92 18.62
CA PHE A 210 -5.31 18.54 19.74
C PHE A 210 -6.00 17.20 19.45
N GLN A 211 -6.46 16.53 20.50
CA GLN A 211 -7.24 15.30 20.35
C GLN A 211 -8.64 15.63 19.79
N ALA A 212 -8.99 15.02 18.66
CA ALA A 212 -10.27 15.16 18.01
C ALA A 212 -11.00 13.82 17.92
N LEU A 213 -12.32 13.91 17.89
CA LEU A 213 -13.21 12.81 17.56
C LEU A 213 -14.04 13.23 16.36
N ASN A 214 -13.97 12.44 15.30
CA ASN A 214 -14.67 12.67 14.05
C ASN A 214 -15.60 11.50 13.78
N THR A 215 -16.80 11.78 13.27
CA THR A 215 -17.77 10.75 12.90
C THR A 215 -18.06 10.81 11.42
N GLY A 216 -18.28 9.66 10.82
CA GLY A 216 -18.72 9.55 9.44
C GLY A 216 -19.41 8.23 9.19
N LYS A 217 -19.55 7.88 7.92
CA LYS A 217 -20.11 6.65 7.42
C LYS A 217 -19.13 5.98 6.48
N VAL A 218 -19.22 4.66 6.41
CA VAL A 218 -18.60 3.89 5.34
C VAL A 218 -19.26 4.27 4.02
N VAL A 219 -18.47 4.72 3.05
CA VAL A 219 -18.90 5.02 1.68
C VAL A 219 -18.73 3.79 0.81
N ASN A 220 -17.55 3.17 0.84
CA ASN A 220 -17.22 1.93 0.16
C ASN A 220 -16.59 0.94 1.15
N PRO A 221 -17.21 -0.24 1.43
CA PRO A 221 -16.70 -1.18 2.42
C PRO A 221 -15.43 -1.93 2.00
N MET A 222 -15.03 -1.87 0.72
CA MET A 222 -13.82 -2.54 0.25
C MET A 222 -13.24 -1.86 -1.00
N THR A 223 -11.97 -1.50 -0.94
CA THR A 223 -11.15 -1.06 -2.08
C THR A 223 -9.79 -1.71 -1.93
N LEU A 224 -9.20 -2.21 -3.00
CA LEU A 224 -7.82 -2.70 -2.95
C LEU A 224 -6.87 -1.56 -3.33
N ASP A 225 -6.02 -1.14 -2.41
CA ASP A 225 -4.96 -0.18 -2.68
C ASP A 225 -3.69 -0.90 -3.12
N THR A 226 -3.20 -0.49 -4.28
CA THR A 226 -2.01 -1.00 -4.96
C THR A 226 -1.13 0.14 -5.47
N GLU A 227 -1.40 1.38 -5.04
CA GLU A 227 -0.64 2.57 -5.41
C GLU A 227 0.52 2.78 -4.44
N ARG A 228 1.58 3.49 -4.86
CA ARG A 228 2.74 3.84 -4.00
C ARG A 228 3.43 2.66 -3.29
N GLY A 229 3.37 1.46 -3.88
CA GLY A 229 3.93 0.25 -3.28
C GLY A 229 3.09 -0.33 -2.12
N TRP A 230 1.92 0.26 -1.85
CA TRP A 230 0.92 -0.33 -0.96
C TRP A 230 0.30 -1.56 -1.61
N ASN A 231 -0.16 -2.47 -0.76
CA ASN A 231 -0.81 -3.71 -1.16
C ASN A 231 -1.67 -4.21 0.01
N HIS A 232 -2.78 -3.51 0.23
CA HIS A 232 -3.69 -3.77 1.31
C HIS A 232 -5.13 -3.42 0.91
N ALA A 233 -6.06 -3.93 1.71
CA ALA A 233 -7.48 -3.63 1.58
C ALA A 233 -7.86 -2.42 2.43
N ASP A 234 -8.53 -1.46 1.81
CA ASP A 234 -9.15 -0.33 2.48
C ASP A 234 -10.65 -0.43 2.49
N PHE A 235 -11.26 0.33 3.40
CA PHE A 235 -12.60 0.84 3.22
C PHE A 235 -12.59 2.36 3.23
N MET A 236 -13.52 2.96 2.51
CA MET A 236 -13.63 4.41 2.36
C MET A 236 -14.65 4.97 3.34
N VAL A 237 -14.34 6.10 3.97
CA VAL A 237 -15.23 6.80 4.92
C VAL A 237 -15.34 8.28 4.61
N ASP A 238 -16.47 8.89 5.00
CA ASP A 238 -16.74 10.33 4.84
C ASP A 238 -16.46 11.17 6.09
N ALA A 239 -15.84 10.57 7.11
CA ALA A 239 -15.45 11.31 8.32
C ALA A 239 -14.51 12.46 7.94
N LEU A 240 -14.70 13.65 8.50
CA LEU A 240 -13.84 14.80 8.23
C LEU A 240 -12.46 14.58 8.87
N LEU A 241 -11.46 14.27 8.05
CA LEU A 241 -10.10 13.99 8.49
C LEU A 241 -9.11 14.92 7.77
N ALA A 242 -8.00 15.19 8.43
CA ALA A 242 -6.93 16.05 7.95
C ALA A 242 -5.56 15.39 8.19
N ALA A 243 -4.49 15.98 7.64
CA ALA A 243 -3.12 15.63 7.99
C ALA A 243 -2.95 15.55 9.52
N GLY A 244 -2.10 14.66 10.02
CA GLY A 244 -1.97 14.35 11.45
C GLY A 244 -2.94 13.29 11.98
N ASN A 245 -4.08 13.04 11.31
CA ASN A 245 -4.96 11.93 11.69
C ASN A 245 -4.40 10.56 11.28
N SER A 246 -3.42 10.47 10.36
CA SER A 246 -2.83 9.20 9.96
C SER A 246 -2.39 8.39 11.18
N GLY A 247 -2.85 7.15 11.26
CA GLY A 247 -2.63 6.21 12.36
C GLY A 247 -3.76 6.22 13.39
N SER A 248 -4.82 6.99 13.16
CA SER A 248 -6.00 7.03 14.03
C SER A 248 -6.77 5.72 13.99
N PRO A 249 -7.19 5.17 15.15
CA PRO A 249 -8.10 4.05 15.18
C PRO A 249 -9.48 4.46 14.67
N VAL A 250 -10.05 3.60 13.83
CA VAL A 250 -11.41 3.73 13.30
C VAL A 250 -12.30 2.67 13.94
N PHE A 251 -13.39 3.12 14.55
CA PHE A 251 -14.33 2.29 15.29
C PHE A 251 -15.67 2.21 14.60
N ALA A 252 -16.30 1.03 14.62
CA ALA A 252 -17.72 0.86 14.33
C ALA A 252 -18.44 0.36 15.59
N VAL A 253 -19.74 0.66 15.73
CA VAL A 253 -20.51 0.19 16.89
C VAL A 253 -21.18 -1.13 16.58
N SER A 254 -20.80 -2.16 17.32
CA SER A 254 -21.33 -3.51 17.19
C SER A 254 -22.79 -3.54 17.62
N CYS A 255 -23.66 -4.05 16.76
CA CYS A 255 -25.08 -4.16 17.05
C CYS A 255 -25.39 -5.19 18.13
N ARG A 256 -24.47 -6.12 18.36
CA ARG A 256 -24.61 -7.18 19.37
C ARG A 256 -24.27 -6.70 20.78
N SER A 257 -23.18 -5.96 20.93
CA SER A 257 -22.73 -5.47 22.25
C SER A 257 -23.13 -4.02 22.52
N ALA A 258 -23.50 -3.25 21.49
CA ALA A 258 -23.61 -1.79 21.54
C ALA A 258 -22.31 -1.08 21.96
N GLU A 259 -21.16 -1.76 21.85
CA GLU A 259 -19.84 -1.22 22.14
C GLU A 259 -19.07 -0.93 20.84
N PRO A 260 -18.11 0.03 20.85
CA PRO A 260 -17.16 0.18 19.78
C PRO A 260 -16.30 -1.06 19.57
N GLU A 261 -15.99 -1.34 18.33
CA GLU A 261 -14.97 -2.31 17.92
C GLU A 261 -14.03 -1.64 16.91
N LEU A 262 -12.73 -1.86 17.05
CA LEU A 262 -11.73 -1.37 16.09
C LEU A 262 -11.93 -2.08 14.76
N VAL A 263 -12.23 -1.34 13.71
CA VAL A 263 -12.47 -1.87 12.36
C VAL A 263 -11.43 -1.42 11.33
N GLY A 264 -10.57 -0.47 11.66
CA GLY A 264 -9.44 -0.12 10.80
C GLY A 264 -8.53 0.97 11.37
N VAL A 265 -7.53 1.35 10.58
CA VAL A 265 -6.56 2.43 10.88
C VAL A 265 -6.56 3.41 9.72
N TYR A 266 -6.90 4.67 9.97
CA TYR A 266 -6.94 5.69 8.90
C TYR A 266 -5.53 6.02 8.43
N HIS A 267 -5.29 6.07 7.12
CA HIS A 267 -3.94 6.28 6.57
C HIS A 267 -3.85 7.34 5.45
N ALA A 268 -4.86 7.46 4.59
CA ALA A 268 -4.79 8.38 3.46
C ALA A 268 -6.14 9.03 3.15
N GLY A 269 -6.09 10.24 2.59
CA GLY A 269 -7.25 10.95 2.06
C GLY A 269 -6.96 11.45 0.64
N TYR A 270 -7.99 11.55 -0.19
CA TYR A 270 -7.86 12.10 -1.54
C TYR A 270 -7.71 13.62 -1.48
N THR A 271 -6.58 14.15 -1.95
CA THR A 271 -6.19 15.57 -1.80
C THR A 271 -7.20 16.58 -2.36
N ASP A 272 -7.96 16.21 -3.40
CA ASP A 272 -8.96 17.08 -4.04
C ASP A 272 -10.42 16.65 -3.77
N ALA A 273 -10.63 15.61 -2.96
CA ALA A 273 -11.97 15.13 -2.60
C ALA A 273 -12.16 15.21 -1.08
N ALA A 274 -12.82 16.28 -0.63
CA ALA A 274 -13.23 16.39 0.76
C ALA A 274 -14.12 15.19 1.13
N ALA A 275 -13.85 14.58 2.29
CA ALA A 275 -14.61 13.45 2.82
C ALA A 275 -14.53 12.15 1.98
N LEU A 276 -13.40 11.88 1.33
CA LEU A 276 -13.07 10.55 0.82
C LEU A 276 -11.74 10.07 1.44
N ASN A 277 -11.87 9.26 2.48
CA ASN A 277 -10.76 8.84 3.33
C ASN A 277 -10.60 7.32 3.32
N ALA A 278 -9.42 6.84 2.99
CA ALA A 278 -9.04 5.44 2.99
C ALA A 278 -8.61 5.00 4.40
N VAL A 279 -9.11 3.83 4.80
CA VAL A 279 -8.86 3.22 6.10
C VAL A 279 -8.43 1.78 5.90
N VAL A 280 -7.22 1.45 6.36
CA VAL A 280 -6.67 0.11 6.31
C VAL A 280 -7.58 -0.82 7.12
N ALA A 281 -8.15 -1.82 6.45
CA ALA A 281 -9.10 -2.76 7.02
C ALA A 281 -8.44 -3.62 8.11
N ILE A 282 -9.03 -3.70 9.31
CA ILE A 282 -8.39 -4.34 10.47
C ILE A 282 -8.18 -5.86 10.30
N ASP A 283 -9.03 -6.53 9.51
CA ASP A 283 -9.00 -7.99 9.40
C ASP A 283 -7.67 -8.50 8.84
N GLN A 284 -7.02 -7.75 7.95
CA GLN A 284 -5.71 -8.10 7.38
C GLN A 284 -4.56 -7.86 8.36
N LEU A 285 -4.72 -6.97 9.34
CA LEU A 285 -3.68 -6.60 10.31
C LEU A 285 -3.66 -7.51 11.53
N ARG A 286 -4.68 -8.37 11.71
CA ARG A 286 -4.83 -9.21 12.91
C ARG A 286 -3.59 -10.06 13.19
N GLU A 287 -3.02 -10.69 12.17
CA GLU A 287 -1.83 -11.53 12.32
C GLU A 287 -0.58 -10.72 12.67
N GLU A 288 -0.40 -9.55 12.05
CA GLU A 288 0.72 -8.63 12.35
C GLU A 288 0.66 -8.11 13.77
N LEU A 289 -0.52 -7.67 14.20
CA LEU A 289 -0.72 -7.12 15.53
C LEU A 289 -0.56 -8.19 16.61
N ASP A 290 -0.88 -9.45 16.30
CA ASP A 290 -0.67 -10.54 17.26
C ASP A 290 0.79 -10.98 17.30
N THR A 291 1.35 -11.34 16.15
CA THR A 291 2.65 -12.02 16.01
C THR A 291 3.86 -11.08 15.90
N LEU A 292 3.64 -9.80 15.57
CA LEU A 292 4.68 -8.84 15.22
C LEU A 292 5.56 -9.31 14.06
N LYS A 293 4.97 -10.04 13.11
CA LYS A 293 5.62 -10.47 11.87
C LYS A 293 4.88 -9.87 10.69
N VAL A 294 5.67 -9.38 9.73
CA VAL A 294 5.14 -8.95 8.42
C VAL A 294 4.78 -10.22 7.64
N PRO A 295 3.52 -10.39 7.22
CA PRO A 295 3.11 -11.51 6.39
C PRO A 295 3.82 -11.44 5.05
N LYS A 296 4.00 -12.60 4.41
CA LYS A 296 4.37 -12.62 3.00
C LYS A 296 3.17 -12.12 2.20
N ARG A 297 3.12 -10.83 1.92
CA ARG A 297 2.12 -10.26 1.01
C ARG A 297 2.56 -10.54 -0.42
N ASP A 298 1.64 -11.03 -1.24
CA ASP A 298 1.86 -11.22 -2.67
C ASP A 298 2.13 -9.84 -3.26
N PRO A 299 3.38 -9.55 -3.61
CA PRO A 299 3.83 -8.20 -3.87
C PRO A 299 3.13 -7.68 -5.11
N GLY A 300 2.20 -6.75 -4.93
CA GLY A 300 1.68 -5.95 -6.04
C GLY A 300 2.86 -5.21 -6.67
N LEU A 301 3.19 -5.57 -7.92
CA LEU A 301 4.29 -5.03 -8.75
C LEU A 301 5.50 -4.52 -7.94
N HIS A 302 6.38 -5.45 -7.58
CA HIS A 302 7.70 -5.17 -7.01
C HIS A 302 8.55 -4.20 -7.85
N ASN A 303 9.49 -3.53 -7.15
CA ASN A 303 10.64 -2.85 -7.74
C ASN A 303 11.73 -3.83 -8.24
N ASP A 304 11.72 -5.10 -7.83
CA ASP A 304 12.66 -6.14 -8.30
C ASP A 304 11.92 -7.29 -9.01
N ILE A 305 12.43 -7.76 -10.15
CA ILE A 305 11.87 -8.90 -10.90
C ILE A 305 12.19 -10.21 -10.16
N THR A 306 11.17 -11.00 -9.79
CA THR A 306 11.38 -12.25 -9.06
C THR A 306 11.38 -13.50 -9.96
N ALA A 307 11.90 -14.62 -9.45
CA ALA A 307 11.79 -15.93 -10.11
C ALA A 307 10.32 -16.36 -10.32
N GLN A 308 9.43 -15.97 -9.40
CA GLN A 308 8.00 -16.25 -9.49
C GLN A 308 7.33 -15.46 -10.62
N ASP A 309 7.75 -14.21 -10.83
CA ASP A 309 7.28 -13.38 -11.94
C ASP A 309 7.69 -13.97 -13.28
N ARG A 310 8.94 -14.45 -13.37
CA ARG A 310 9.41 -15.17 -14.55
C ARG A 310 8.62 -16.44 -14.80
N ASP A 311 8.43 -17.29 -13.80
CA ASP A 311 7.65 -18.51 -13.94
C ASP A 311 6.20 -18.24 -14.34
N ARG A 312 5.60 -17.16 -13.81
CA ARG A 312 4.27 -16.70 -14.19
C ARG A 312 4.23 -16.32 -15.67
N LEU A 313 5.18 -15.52 -16.14
CA LEU A 313 5.25 -15.10 -17.54
C LEU A 313 5.51 -16.30 -18.46
N VAL A 314 6.46 -17.18 -18.14
CA VAL A 314 6.76 -18.40 -18.92
C VAL A 314 5.53 -19.29 -19.02
N LYS A 315 4.82 -19.53 -17.92
CA LYS A 315 3.56 -20.30 -17.93
C LYS A 315 2.52 -19.66 -18.85
N GLN A 316 2.38 -18.34 -18.79
CA GLN A 316 1.44 -17.62 -19.64
C GLN A 316 1.83 -17.70 -21.12
N LEU A 317 3.10 -17.48 -21.46
CA LEU A 317 3.57 -17.60 -22.84
C LEU A 317 3.44 -19.04 -23.34
N SER A 318 3.66 -20.05 -22.49
CA SER A 318 3.56 -21.46 -22.88
C SER A 318 2.15 -21.89 -23.27
N VAL A 319 1.10 -21.20 -22.78
CA VAL A 319 -0.29 -21.48 -23.15
C VAL A 319 -0.77 -20.69 -24.37
N GLU A 320 -0.04 -19.63 -24.76
CA GLU A 320 -0.36 -18.86 -25.97
C GLU A 320 0.08 -19.65 -27.22
N PRO A 321 -0.75 -19.76 -28.27
CA PRO A 321 -0.42 -20.53 -29.47
C PRO A 321 0.87 -20.09 -30.16
N THR A 322 1.17 -18.78 -30.13
CA THR A 322 2.36 -18.19 -30.73
C THR A 322 3.57 -18.20 -29.78
N ARG A 323 3.40 -18.68 -28.54
CA ARG A 323 4.37 -18.57 -27.43
C ARG A 323 4.90 -17.15 -27.23
N SER A 324 4.08 -16.17 -27.57
CA SER A 324 4.46 -14.76 -27.58
C SER A 324 3.29 -13.88 -27.15
N LEU A 325 3.63 -12.70 -26.64
CA LEU A 325 2.70 -11.70 -26.16
C LEU A 325 3.13 -10.32 -26.68
N THR A 326 2.27 -9.70 -27.48
CA THR A 326 2.48 -8.31 -27.95
C THR A 326 1.83 -7.31 -26.99
N PHE A 327 2.56 -6.25 -26.67
CA PHE A 327 2.08 -5.19 -25.79
C PHE A 327 2.65 -3.81 -26.15
N PRO A 328 1.94 -2.72 -25.81
CA PRO A 328 2.44 -1.36 -26.06
C PRO A 328 3.46 -0.95 -25.00
N PHE A 329 4.50 -0.21 -25.43
CA PHE A 329 5.54 0.34 -24.57
C PHE A 329 6.09 1.64 -25.16
N GLY A 330 6.02 2.76 -24.43
CA GLY A 330 6.64 4.03 -24.85
C GLY A 330 6.20 4.58 -26.23
N GLY A 331 5.03 4.18 -26.73
CA GLY A 331 4.56 4.53 -28.10
C GLY A 331 5.01 3.55 -29.20
N ARG A 332 5.75 2.50 -28.86
CA ARG A 332 6.10 1.35 -29.70
C ARG A 332 5.30 0.10 -29.32
N PHE A 333 5.47 -0.96 -30.11
CA PHE A 333 5.02 -2.30 -29.76
C PHE A 333 6.21 -3.18 -29.42
N VAL A 334 6.03 -4.02 -28.40
CA VAL A 334 7.02 -4.99 -27.95
C VAL A 334 6.39 -6.37 -28.02
N VAL A 335 7.14 -7.33 -28.53
CA VAL A 335 6.81 -8.75 -28.49
C VAL A 335 7.71 -9.42 -27.47
N VAL A 336 7.13 -9.94 -26.39
CA VAL A 336 7.85 -10.90 -25.57
C VAL A 336 7.59 -12.30 -26.12
N ALA A 337 8.62 -13.13 -26.23
CA ALA A 337 8.50 -14.50 -26.72
C ALA A 337 9.45 -15.44 -25.97
N LEU A 338 9.05 -16.70 -25.88
CA LEU A 338 9.95 -17.79 -25.51
C LEU A 338 10.78 -18.17 -26.74
N ALA A 339 12.06 -17.81 -26.76
CA ALA A 339 12.99 -18.23 -27.81
C ALA A 339 13.33 -19.73 -27.67
N ASP A 340 13.42 -20.19 -26.42
CA ASP A 340 13.51 -21.59 -26.03
C ASP A 340 12.83 -21.77 -24.65
N PRO A 341 12.77 -22.98 -24.05
CA PRO A 341 12.10 -23.19 -22.76
C PRO A 341 12.63 -22.35 -21.59
N GLN A 342 13.82 -21.76 -21.71
CA GLN A 342 14.46 -20.96 -20.68
C GLN A 342 14.82 -19.53 -21.13
N ALA A 343 14.81 -19.24 -22.43
CA ALA A 343 15.14 -17.93 -22.95
C ALA A 343 13.89 -17.07 -23.25
N ILE A 344 13.81 -15.91 -22.60
CA ILE A 344 12.83 -14.87 -22.86
C ILE A 344 13.48 -13.79 -23.72
N ARG A 345 12.83 -13.45 -24.82
CA ARG A 345 13.24 -12.36 -25.71
C ARG A 345 12.18 -11.27 -25.71
N PHE A 346 12.59 -10.03 -25.48
CA PHE A 346 11.77 -8.83 -25.71
C PHE A 346 12.22 -8.17 -27.01
N SER A 347 11.40 -8.27 -28.05
CA SER A 347 11.65 -7.63 -29.36
C SER A 347 10.86 -6.33 -29.44
N ILE A 348 11.57 -5.20 -29.54
CA ILE A 348 10.99 -3.87 -29.75
C ILE A 348 10.84 -3.67 -31.25
N LEU A 349 9.60 -3.45 -31.70
CA LEU A 349 9.28 -3.29 -33.12
C LEU A 349 9.47 -1.84 -33.56
N ASP A 350 9.76 -1.67 -34.84
CA ASP A 350 9.87 -0.36 -35.48
C ASP A 350 8.54 0.42 -35.50
N ASP A 351 8.63 1.68 -35.92
CA ASP A 351 7.52 2.63 -36.06
C ASP A 351 6.49 2.19 -37.09
N ASP A 352 6.92 1.36 -38.04
CA ASP A 352 6.12 0.92 -39.18
C ASP A 352 5.21 -0.26 -38.82
N TYR A 353 5.31 -0.83 -37.61
CA TYR A 353 4.35 -1.82 -37.14
C TYR A 353 2.92 -1.25 -37.13
N PRO A 354 1.90 -1.98 -37.66
CA PRO A 354 1.91 -3.40 -38.05
C PRO A 354 2.20 -3.67 -39.54
N LEU A 355 2.60 -2.66 -40.32
CA LEU A 355 2.97 -2.84 -41.73
C LEU A 355 4.33 -3.54 -41.87
N SER A 356 5.21 -3.33 -40.88
CA SER A 356 6.51 -3.99 -40.72
C SER A 356 6.54 -4.79 -39.40
N THR A 357 7.29 -5.89 -39.38
CA THR A 357 7.61 -6.62 -38.14
C THR A 357 9.12 -6.60 -37.88
N ARG A 358 9.83 -5.59 -38.42
CA ARG A 358 11.27 -5.45 -38.16
C ARG A 358 11.48 -5.02 -36.72
N GLU A 359 12.56 -5.54 -36.15
CA GLU A 359 12.99 -5.20 -34.79
C GLU A 359 13.92 -4.00 -34.88
N SER A 360 13.63 -2.95 -34.11
CA SER A 360 14.59 -1.86 -33.89
C SER A 360 15.67 -2.30 -32.91
N MET A 361 15.31 -3.17 -31.95
CA MET A 361 16.20 -3.74 -30.95
C MET A 361 15.52 -4.91 -30.23
N ALA A 362 16.31 -5.80 -29.63
CA ALA A 362 15.79 -6.79 -28.71
C ALA A 362 16.70 -7.00 -27.48
N LEU A 363 16.09 -7.45 -26.40
CA LEU A 363 16.73 -7.79 -25.13
C LEU A 363 16.51 -9.28 -24.86
N VAL A 364 17.56 -10.00 -24.46
CA VAL A 364 17.50 -11.46 -24.25
C VAL A 364 17.92 -11.81 -22.83
N ASP A 365 17.07 -12.57 -22.15
CA ASP A 365 17.33 -13.24 -20.87
C ASP A 365 17.32 -14.75 -21.11
N ARG A 366 18.45 -15.41 -20.88
CA ARG A 366 18.66 -16.85 -20.98
C ARG A 366 18.68 -17.53 -19.60
N GLY A 367 18.58 -16.76 -18.51
CA GLY A 367 18.67 -17.24 -17.14
C GLY A 367 20.05 -17.73 -16.72
N GLN A 368 21.12 -17.36 -17.44
CA GLN A 368 22.48 -17.85 -17.16
C GLN A 368 23.09 -17.20 -15.91
N ASN A 369 22.74 -15.94 -15.64
CA ASN A 369 23.32 -15.12 -14.56
C ASN A 369 22.38 -14.91 -13.36
N GLY A 370 21.32 -15.72 -13.25
CA GLY A 370 20.24 -15.53 -12.29
C GLY A 370 18.94 -15.08 -12.95
N PHE A 371 17.84 -15.14 -12.21
CA PHE A 371 16.51 -14.86 -12.74
C PHE A 371 16.33 -13.36 -13.02
N GLY A 372 15.76 -13.02 -14.17
CA GLY A 372 15.48 -11.61 -14.50
C GLY A 372 16.77 -10.81 -14.71
N THR A 373 17.78 -11.43 -15.34
CA THR A 373 19.03 -10.75 -15.67
C THR A 373 19.16 -10.64 -17.18
N LEU A 374 19.55 -9.46 -17.66
CA LEU A 374 19.78 -9.22 -19.08
C LEU A 374 21.11 -9.87 -19.48
N ASP A 375 21.07 -10.82 -20.42
CA ASP A 375 22.27 -11.51 -20.90
C ASP A 375 22.86 -10.82 -22.14
N SER A 376 22.00 -10.34 -23.04
CA SER A 376 22.44 -9.67 -24.26
C SER A 376 21.42 -8.69 -24.83
N VAL A 377 21.95 -7.78 -25.64
CA VAL A 377 21.19 -6.84 -26.47
C VAL A 377 21.44 -7.19 -27.93
N VAL A 378 20.39 -7.15 -28.75
CA VAL A 378 20.45 -7.38 -30.20
C VAL A 378 19.99 -6.12 -30.92
N VAL A 379 20.81 -5.61 -31.83
CA VAL A 379 20.46 -4.43 -32.64
C VAL A 379 20.72 -4.70 -34.12
N PRO A 380 19.99 -4.06 -35.04
CA PRO A 380 20.29 -4.11 -36.46
C PRO A 380 21.51 -3.24 -36.80
N VAL A 381 22.58 -3.84 -37.31
CA VAL A 381 23.77 -3.16 -37.86
C VAL A 381 23.85 -3.48 -39.35
N ASP A 382 23.80 -2.46 -40.22
CA ASP A 382 23.79 -2.63 -41.68
C ASP A 382 22.72 -3.62 -42.19
N GLY A 383 21.57 -3.67 -41.50
CA GLY A 383 20.47 -4.59 -41.82
C GLY A 383 20.66 -6.04 -41.35
N GLN A 384 21.74 -6.34 -40.63
CA GLN A 384 21.98 -7.63 -39.98
C GLN A 384 21.81 -7.52 -38.46
N SER A 385 21.08 -8.46 -37.85
CA SER A 385 20.95 -8.51 -36.39
C SER A 385 22.29 -8.90 -35.75
N THR A 386 22.87 -7.98 -34.99
CA THR A 386 24.10 -8.19 -34.24
C THR A 386 23.77 -8.31 -32.76
N GLU A 387 24.22 -9.40 -32.15
CA GLU A 387 24.04 -9.66 -30.72
C GLU A 387 25.30 -9.32 -29.94
N ALA A 388 25.12 -8.67 -28.80
CA ALA A 388 26.21 -8.35 -27.89
C ALA A 388 25.88 -8.72 -26.44
N PRO A 389 26.77 -9.46 -25.76
CA PRO A 389 26.62 -9.74 -24.34
C PRO A 389 26.66 -8.45 -23.50
N VAL A 390 25.83 -8.35 -22.46
CA VAL A 390 25.77 -7.14 -21.61
C VAL A 390 27.11 -6.85 -20.91
N HIS A 391 27.89 -7.88 -20.60
CA HIS A 391 29.18 -7.73 -19.91
C HIS A 391 30.27 -7.05 -20.77
N VAL A 392 30.06 -6.91 -22.09
CA VAL A 392 30.98 -6.17 -22.96
C VAL A 392 30.58 -4.71 -23.14
N LEU A 393 29.43 -4.30 -22.59
CA LEU A 393 28.96 -2.91 -22.63
C LEU A 393 29.69 -2.06 -21.57
N GLU A 394 29.90 -0.78 -21.88
CA GLU A 394 30.39 0.20 -20.90
C GLU A 394 29.37 0.36 -19.76
N GLY A 395 29.84 0.73 -18.56
CA GLY A 395 29.01 0.78 -17.35
C GLY A 395 27.74 1.63 -17.50
N ASP A 396 27.87 2.84 -18.03
CA ASP A 396 26.74 3.76 -18.19
C ASP A 396 25.74 3.26 -19.26
N VAL A 397 26.24 2.69 -20.36
CA VAL A 397 25.42 2.10 -21.43
C VAL A 397 24.65 0.89 -20.92
N ARG A 398 25.32 0.04 -20.13
CA ARG A 398 24.70 -1.10 -19.47
C ARG A 398 23.56 -0.67 -18.55
N GLU A 399 23.76 0.36 -17.74
CA GLU A 399 22.73 0.85 -16.82
C GLU A 399 21.46 1.29 -17.56
N HIS A 400 21.59 1.91 -18.74
CA HIS A 400 20.43 2.26 -19.57
C HIS A 400 19.65 1.01 -20.03
N PHE A 401 20.35 -0.04 -20.47
CA PHE A 401 19.70 -1.28 -20.90
C PHE A 401 19.10 -2.07 -19.75
N ASP A 402 19.73 -2.07 -18.57
CA ASP A 402 19.17 -2.68 -17.36
C ASP A 402 17.85 -1.97 -16.96
N LYS A 403 17.80 -0.63 -17.01
CA LYS A 403 16.57 0.15 -16.79
C LYS A 403 15.48 -0.15 -17.81
N LEU A 404 15.84 -0.25 -19.09
CA LEU A 404 14.88 -0.63 -20.14
C LEU A 404 14.34 -2.04 -19.90
N TYR A 405 15.21 -2.99 -19.57
CA TYR A 405 14.83 -4.37 -19.29
C TYR A 405 13.84 -4.47 -18.12
N GLU A 406 14.13 -3.77 -17.03
CA GLU A 406 13.25 -3.70 -15.87
C GLU A 406 11.89 -3.09 -16.21
N SER A 407 11.89 -2.00 -16.98
CA SER A 407 10.66 -1.33 -17.43
C SER A 407 9.81 -2.22 -18.33
N LEU A 408 10.43 -3.00 -19.23
CA LEU A 408 9.76 -4.00 -20.07
C LEU A 408 9.10 -5.10 -19.24
N TRP A 409 9.78 -5.60 -18.20
CA TRP A 409 9.21 -6.57 -17.26
C TRP A 409 8.00 -6.02 -16.51
N ARG A 410 8.13 -4.81 -15.95
CA ARG A 410 7.01 -4.15 -15.25
C ARG A 410 5.79 -4.01 -16.18
N GLN A 411 6.03 -3.61 -17.43
CA GLN A 411 4.96 -3.46 -18.41
C GLN A 411 4.32 -4.81 -18.78
N VAL A 412 5.11 -5.84 -19.05
CA VAL A 412 4.57 -7.15 -19.48
C VAL A 412 3.79 -7.84 -18.37
N LEU A 413 4.26 -7.74 -17.12
CA LEU A 413 3.54 -8.28 -15.95
C LEU A 413 2.22 -7.53 -15.72
N GLY A 414 2.22 -6.20 -15.88
CA GLY A 414 0.99 -5.42 -15.82
C GLY A 414 0.01 -5.77 -16.94
N VAL A 415 0.50 -6.06 -18.16
CA VAL A 415 -0.33 -6.50 -19.28
C VAL A 415 -0.89 -7.90 -19.04
N ALA A 416 -0.09 -8.81 -18.50
CA ALA A 416 -0.51 -10.14 -18.07
C ALA A 416 -1.64 -10.04 -17.03
N ASP A 417 -1.48 -9.20 -16.02
CA ASP A 417 -2.48 -8.95 -14.98
C ASP A 417 -3.76 -8.34 -15.57
N TYR A 418 -3.62 -7.33 -16.43
CA TYR A 418 -4.75 -6.73 -17.15
C TYR A 418 -5.52 -7.76 -17.97
N ARG A 419 -4.85 -8.64 -18.75
CA ARG A 419 -5.52 -9.68 -19.53
C ARG A 419 -6.28 -10.65 -18.65
N MET A 420 -5.70 -11.06 -17.53
CA MET A 420 -6.37 -11.91 -16.53
C MET A 420 -7.61 -11.22 -15.95
N ARG A 421 -7.51 -9.95 -15.55
CA ARG A 421 -8.65 -9.17 -15.04
C ARG A 421 -9.71 -8.97 -16.11
N LEU A 422 -9.32 -8.68 -17.34
CA LEU A 422 -10.23 -8.51 -18.48
C LEU A 422 -11.01 -9.81 -18.77
N ALA A 423 -10.37 -10.97 -18.65
CA ALA A 423 -11.05 -12.25 -18.77
C ALA A 423 -12.13 -12.43 -17.68
N LYS A 424 -11.83 -12.00 -16.43
CA LYS A 424 -12.78 -11.97 -15.31
C LYS A 424 -13.82 -10.87 -15.42
N GLY A 425 -13.54 -9.77 -16.13
CA GLY A 425 -14.45 -8.63 -16.30
C GLY A 425 -15.76 -8.97 -17.02
N LYS A 426 -15.84 -10.14 -17.65
CA LYS A 426 -17.10 -10.69 -18.19
C LYS A 426 -18.06 -11.18 -17.10
N LEU A 427 -17.60 -11.33 -15.86
CA LEU A 427 -18.35 -11.90 -14.74
C LEU A 427 -19.12 -10.84 -13.93
N SER A 428 -18.62 -9.61 -13.83
CA SER A 428 -19.28 -8.52 -13.09
C SER A 428 -18.83 -7.13 -13.56
N ALA A 429 -19.65 -6.12 -13.26
CA ALA A 429 -19.32 -4.71 -13.51
C ALA A 429 -18.07 -4.26 -12.74
N ASP A 430 -17.92 -4.72 -11.49
CA ASP A 430 -16.74 -4.40 -10.66
C ASP A 430 -15.47 -5.01 -11.25
N ALA A 431 -15.52 -6.27 -11.70
CA ALA A 431 -14.38 -6.92 -12.35
C ALA A 431 -14.01 -6.23 -13.69
N PHE A 432 -14.99 -5.65 -14.39
CA PHE A 432 -14.73 -4.83 -15.57
C PHE A 432 -14.08 -3.50 -15.20
N ALA A 433 -14.55 -2.83 -14.14
CA ALA A 433 -13.96 -1.60 -13.63
C ALA A 433 -12.51 -1.82 -13.19
N ASP A 434 -12.22 -2.92 -12.49
CA ASP A 434 -10.87 -3.32 -12.10
C ASP A 434 -9.94 -3.51 -13.33
N ALA A 435 -10.46 -4.11 -14.41
CA ALA A 435 -9.72 -4.24 -15.66
C ALA A 435 -9.44 -2.88 -16.30
N GLN A 436 -10.41 -1.95 -16.30
CA GLN A 436 -10.18 -0.60 -16.81
C GLN A 436 -9.18 0.20 -15.96
N ALA A 437 -9.22 0.05 -14.63
CA ALA A 437 -8.25 0.66 -13.73
C ALA A 437 -6.82 0.14 -14.00
N ALA A 438 -6.66 -1.18 -14.15
CA ALA A 438 -5.39 -1.79 -14.54
C ALA A 438 -4.88 -1.25 -15.90
N ARG A 439 -5.76 -1.09 -16.89
CA ARG A 439 -5.43 -0.48 -18.19
C ARG A 439 -4.99 0.98 -18.05
N ALA A 440 -5.63 1.76 -17.19
CA ALA A 440 -5.26 3.16 -16.95
C ALA A 440 -3.86 3.26 -16.32
N ARG A 441 -3.52 2.40 -15.37
CA ARG A 441 -2.18 2.33 -14.75
C ARG A 441 -1.08 2.06 -15.76
N LEU A 442 -1.31 1.11 -16.69
CA LEU A 442 -0.37 0.82 -17.79
C LEU A 442 -0.08 2.04 -18.68
N ARG A 443 -1.04 2.97 -18.83
CA ARG A 443 -0.90 4.17 -19.66
C ARG A 443 -0.22 5.33 -18.94
N LYS A 444 -0.28 5.41 -17.61
CA LYS A 444 0.35 6.49 -16.84
C LYS A 444 1.88 6.53 -17.04
N ARG A 445 2.50 5.37 -17.32
CA ARG A 445 3.96 5.22 -17.48
C ARG A 445 4.48 5.50 -18.91
N THR A 446 3.61 5.81 -19.87
CA THR A 446 4.02 5.97 -21.27
C THR A 446 5.08 7.07 -21.52
N PRO A 447 5.04 8.24 -20.87
CA PRO A 447 6.08 9.27 -21.07
C PRO A 447 7.48 8.80 -20.65
N GLU A 448 7.59 8.21 -19.46
CA GLU A 448 8.84 7.66 -18.91
C GLU A 448 9.40 6.52 -19.79
N GLN A 449 8.53 5.59 -20.22
CA GLN A 449 8.91 4.51 -21.13
C GLN A 449 9.45 5.03 -22.47
N LYS A 450 8.86 6.11 -22.98
CA LYS A 450 9.30 6.75 -24.22
C LYS A 450 10.70 7.36 -24.06
N GLU A 451 10.98 7.98 -22.91
CA GLU A 451 12.29 8.54 -22.59
C GLU A 451 13.36 7.44 -22.52
N ILE A 452 13.12 6.38 -21.75
CA ILE A 452 14.04 5.23 -21.65
C ILE A 452 14.30 4.61 -23.03
N LEU A 453 13.26 4.42 -23.83
CA LEU A 453 13.38 3.85 -25.18
C LEU A 453 14.22 4.73 -26.11
N ASN A 454 14.06 6.04 -26.05
CA ASN A 454 14.84 6.98 -26.84
C ASN A 454 16.33 6.97 -26.43
N ILE A 455 16.62 6.90 -25.14
CA ILE A 455 18.00 6.81 -24.62
C ILE A 455 18.64 5.52 -25.14
N CYS A 456 17.99 4.38 -24.97
CA CYS A 456 18.54 3.10 -25.42
C CYS A 456 18.64 2.98 -26.95
N ALA A 457 17.72 3.59 -27.70
CA ALA A 457 17.84 3.65 -29.16
C ALA A 457 19.05 4.48 -29.59
N PHE A 458 19.28 5.62 -28.93
CA PHE A 458 20.48 6.43 -29.16
C PHE A 458 21.77 5.66 -28.82
N GLU A 459 21.79 4.93 -27.70
CA GLU A 459 22.94 4.09 -27.34
C GLU A 459 23.13 2.93 -28.32
N ALA A 460 22.06 2.31 -28.82
CA ALA A 460 22.12 1.27 -29.85
C ALA A 460 22.70 1.78 -31.17
N ASP A 461 22.36 3.01 -31.57
CA ASP A 461 22.89 3.66 -32.78
C ASP A 461 24.35 4.11 -32.60
N ARG A 462 24.68 4.64 -31.41
CA ARG A 462 26.03 5.12 -31.06
C ARG A 462 27.01 3.97 -30.85
N ALA A 463 26.55 2.92 -30.17
CA ALA A 463 27.24 1.65 -30.08
C ALA A 463 27.08 0.93 -31.42
N ASN A 464 27.74 1.45 -32.45
CA ASN A 464 28.05 0.70 -33.65
C ASN A 464 28.99 -0.44 -33.19
N PHE A 465 28.38 -1.51 -32.67
CA PHE A 465 28.93 -2.50 -31.77
C PHE A 465 30.40 -2.78 -32.09
N GLY A 466 31.29 -2.43 -31.15
CA GLY A 466 32.76 -2.40 -31.30
C GLY A 466 33.43 -3.72 -31.69
N ALA A 467 32.69 -4.74 -32.13
CA ALA A 467 33.18 -6.03 -32.59
C ALA A 467 33.06 -6.24 -34.12
N ALA A 468 32.20 -5.51 -34.85
CA ALA A 468 31.97 -5.78 -36.28
C ALA A 468 33.14 -5.37 -37.21
N ARG A 469 34.08 -4.54 -36.75
CA ARG A 469 35.30 -4.22 -37.52
C ARG A 469 36.52 -5.10 -37.21
N ALA A 470 36.50 -5.86 -36.12
CA ALA A 470 37.65 -6.68 -35.73
C ALA A 470 37.61 -8.11 -36.29
N VAL A 471 36.46 -8.60 -36.75
CA VAL A 471 36.28 -9.98 -37.27
C VAL A 471 36.32 -10.05 -38.81
N ALA A 472 36.36 -8.91 -39.51
CA ALA A 472 36.44 -8.84 -40.98
C ALA A 472 37.86 -8.60 -41.52
N ALA A 473 38.91 -9.08 -40.83
CA ALA A 473 40.23 -9.20 -41.43
C ALA A 473 40.35 -10.58 -42.11
N PRO A 474 40.54 -10.67 -43.44
CA PRO A 474 40.67 -11.95 -44.10
C PRO A 474 41.99 -12.60 -43.67
N GLY A 475 41.92 -13.89 -43.36
CA GLY A 475 43.00 -14.69 -42.79
C GLY A 475 44.32 -14.55 -43.53
N GLY A 476 45.35 -14.15 -42.79
CA GLY A 476 46.73 -14.44 -43.17
C GLY A 476 46.92 -15.94 -43.17
N ALA A 477 47.16 -16.50 -44.36
CA ALA A 477 47.44 -17.91 -44.55
C ALA A 477 48.62 -18.37 -43.67
N PRO A 478 48.57 -19.58 -43.09
CA PRO A 478 49.70 -20.13 -42.38
C PRO A 478 50.76 -20.53 -43.41
N VAL A 479 51.96 -19.93 -43.32
CA VAL A 479 53.13 -20.42 -44.04
C VAL A 479 53.56 -21.73 -43.38
N THR A 480 53.21 -22.85 -44.02
CA THR A 480 53.69 -24.18 -43.66
C THR A 480 55.15 -24.31 -44.08
N ALA A 481 56.02 -24.64 -43.12
CA ALA A 481 57.38 -25.08 -43.37
C ALA A 481 57.42 -26.62 -43.51
N ALA A 482 58.24 -27.06 -44.48
CA ALA A 482 58.71 -28.41 -44.76
C ALA A 482 57.70 -29.33 -45.50
N GLU A 483 58.05 -30.01 -46.60
CA GLU A 483 59.21 -30.88 -46.74
C GLU A 483 59.55 -31.26 -48.21
N MET A 484 60.84 -31.48 -48.45
CA MET A 484 61.48 -32.44 -49.38
C MET A 484 61.54 -32.19 -50.91
N GLY A 485 62.73 -31.76 -51.36
CA GLY A 485 63.72 -32.68 -51.94
C GLY A 485 63.52 -33.22 -53.37
N GLY A 486 64.39 -32.74 -54.28
CA GLY A 486 65.09 -33.60 -55.25
C GLY A 486 64.60 -33.61 -56.71
N GLY A 487 65.48 -33.18 -57.63
CA GLY A 487 65.45 -33.71 -59.00
C GLY A 487 66.06 -32.84 -60.11
N ARG A 488 67.38 -32.96 -60.27
CA ARG A 488 68.24 -32.72 -61.45
C ARG A 488 68.93 -31.37 -61.60
#